data_AF-A0A380EN68-F1
#
_entry.id   AF-A0A380EN68-F1
#
_cell.length_a   1.000
_cell.length_b   1.000
_cell.length_c   1.000
_cell.angle_alpha   90.00
_cell.angle_beta   90.00
_cell.angle_gamma   90.00
#
_symmetry.space_group_name_H-M   'P 1'
#
loop_
_entity.id
_entity.type
_entity.pdbx_description
1 polymer ?
#
loop_
_entity_poly.entity_id
_entity_poly.type
_entity_poly.pdbx_seq_one_letter_code
_entity_poly.pdbx_strand_id
1 'polypeptide(L)'
;MAVYGIVALVFAYFSFHKGYPGLVSATLTPLLGEKAMRGPLGGAIDVLAVIATVTGVAATLGFGALQINEGLHFLFNVPSNFTMQVILIVIATILFTWSAWSGIDKGIKTLSNINMLLAFVVLIGLFIVGPTLYILNTFTNGLGNYIANFFSMSLRIPTGGQKFQWLQNWTIFYWAWWISWAPFVGIFIARVSKGRTIKELF
;
A
#
# COMPACT_ATOMS: atom_id res chain seq x y z
N MET A 1 -8.66 -1.57 -1.03
CA MET A 1 -9.40 -0.32 -1.29
C MET A 1 -10.48 -0.05 -0.25
N ALA A 2 -11.42 -0.97 0.03
CA ALA A 2 -12.46 -0.77 1.06
C ALA A 2 -11.90 -0.46 2.47
N VAL A 3 -10.84 -1.17 2.90
CA VAL A 3 -10.16 -0.91 4.19
C VAL A 3 -9.66 0.53 4.27
N TYR A 4 -9.04 1.04 3.20
CA TYR A 4 -8.53 2.41 3.15
C TYR A 4 -9.64 3.44 3.14
N GLY A 5 -10.74 3.20 2.41
CA GLY A 5 -11.91 4.08 2.41
C GLY A 5 -12.52 4.22 3.81
N ILE A 6 -12.69 3.09 4.51
CA ILE A 6 -13.22 3.10 5.90
C ILE A 6 -12.28 3.87 6.83
N VAL A 7 -10.99 3.57 6.82
CA VAL A 7 -10.02 4.24 7.71
C VAL A 7 -9.89 5.73 7.35
N ALA A 8 -9.88 6.08 6.06
CA ALA A 8 -9.88 7.47 5.61
C ALA A 8 -11.12 8.24 6.04
N LEU A 9 -12.30 7.63 5.98
CA LEU A 9 -13.55 8.22 6.48
C LEU A 9 -13.45 8.52 7.98
N VAL A 10 -12.99 7.55 8.77
CA VAL A 10 -12.82 7.71 10.23
C VAL A 10 -11.90 8.89 10.51
N PHE A 11 -10.74 8.96 9.87
CA PHE A 11 -9.82 10.09 10.01
C PHE A 11 -10.42 11.42 9.56
N ALA A 12 -11.07 11.45 8.39
CA ALA A 12 -11.65 12.67 7.85
C ALA A 12 -12.74 13.22 8.78
N TYR A 13 -13.60 12.36 9.32
CA TYR A 13 -14.64 12.74 10.26
C TYR A 13 -14.05 13.27 11.57
N PHE A 14 -13.17 12.51 12.23
CA PHE A 14 -12.63 12.94 13.53
C PHE A 14 -11.72 14.16 13.42
N SER A 15 -10.86 14.23 12.41
CA SER A 15 -9.94 15.36 12.26
C SER A 15 -10.62 16.62 11.73
N PHE A 16 -11.49 16.55 10.72
CA PHE A 16 -12.07 17.75 10.09
C PHE A 16 -13.44 18.14 10.63
N HIS A 17 -14.26 17.19 11.07
CA HIS A 17 -15.58 17.52 11.62
C HIS A 17 -15.54 17.67 13.15
N LYS A 18 -14.78 16.83 13.87
CA LYS A 18 -14.66 16.89 15.33
C LYS A 18 -13.42 17.65 15.84
N GLY A 19 -12.49 18.03 14.96
CA GLY A 19 -11.30 18.80 15.32
C GLY A 19 -10.25 18.02 16.13
N TYR A 20 -10.28 16.68 16.07
CA TYR A 20 -9.33 15.84 16.81
C TYR A 20 -7.93 15.86 16.16
N PRO A 21 -6.88 15.60 16.96
CA PRO A 21 -5.53 15.40 16.42
C PRO A 21 -5.52 14.31 15.35
N GLY A 22 -4.63 14.42 14.36
CA GLY A 22 -4.43 13.40 13.32
C GLY A 22 -3.71 12.15 13.80
N LEU A 23 -4.07 11.65 14.98
CA LEU A 23 -3.50 10.46 15.63
C LEU A 23 -4.48 9.29 15.52
N VAL A 24 -3.97 8.06 15.47
CA VAL A 24 -4.83 6.86 15.44
C VAL A 24 -5.58 6.75 16.75
N SER A 25 -4.88 6.97 17.88
CA SER A 25 -5.48 7.00 19.22
C SER A 25 -6.65 7.98 19.33
N ALA A 26 -6.52 9.15 18.72
CA ALA A 26 -7.56 10.18 18.76
C ALA A 26 -8.89 9.71 18.16
N THR A 27 -8.85 8.86 17.12
CA THR A 27 -10.06 8.30 16.50
C THR A 27 -10.83 7.34 17.42
N LEU A 28 -10.18 6.80 18.44
CA LEU A 28 -10.77 5.87 19.42
C LEU A 28 -11.29 6.57 20.68
N THR A 29 -11.10 7.89 20.79
CA THR A 29 -11.58 8.70 21.92
C THR A 29 -13.07 8.53 22.23
N PRO A 30 -13.99 8.43 21.25
CA PRO A 30 -15.42 8.23 21.56
C PRO A 30 -15.75 6.87 22.17
N LEU A 31 -14.91 5.86 21.95
CA LEU A 31 -15.12 4.50 22.44
C LEU A 31 -14.44 4.26 23.79
N LEU A 32 -13.21 4.75 23.94
CA LEU A 32 -12.35 4.47 25.09
C LEU A 32 -12.22 5.64 26.06
N GLY A 33 -12.75 6.81 25.70
CA GLY A 33 -12.73 8.03 26.49
C GLY A 33 -11.42 8.82 26.37
N GLU A 34 -11.52 10.12 26.61
CA GLU A 34 -10.41 11.08 26.46
C GLU A 34 -9.25 10.79 27.44
N LYS A 35 -9.57 10.36 28.66
CA LYS A 35 -8.55 10.03 29.67
C LYS A 35 -7.67 8.86 29.26
N ALA A 36 -8.23 7.82 28.64
CA ALA A 36 -7.48 6.65 28.20
C ALA A 36 -6.64 6.96 26.95
N MET A 37 -7.18 7.72 26.00
CA MET A 37 -6.48 8.07 24.77
C MET A 37 -5.40 9.14 24.95
N ARG A 38 -5.51 10.00 25.96
CA ARG A 38 -4.42 10.93 26.33
C ARG A 38 -3.38 10.29 27.27
N GLY A 39 -3.62 9.07 27.72
CA GLY A 39 -2.73 8.30 28.59
C GLY A 39 -1.83 7.31 27.85
N PRO A 40 -1.17 6.39 28.59
CA PRO A 40 -0.24 5.40 28.02
C PRO A 40 -0.86 4.49 26.96
N LEU A 41 -2.16 4.20 27.08
CA LEU A 41 -2.90 3.36 26.12
C LEU A 41 -2.95 4.02 24.74
N GLY A 42 -3.27 5.31 24.66
CA GLY A 42 -3.25 6.04 23.39
C GLY A 42 -1.86 6.11 22.78
N GLY A 43 -0.84 6.38 23.59
CA GLY A 43 0.56 6.34 23.15
C GLY A 43 0.97 4.98 22.58
N ALA A 44 0.56 3.87 23.21
CA ALA A 44 0.83 2.53 22.72
C ALA A 44 0.18 2.26 21.35
N ILE A 45 -1.07 2.72 21.16
CA ILE A 45 -1.79 2.60 19.89
C ILE A 45 -1.10 3.38 18.77
N ASP A 46 -0.65 4.61 19.05
CA ASP A 46 0.06 5.41 18.07
C ASP A 46 1.43 4.80 17.72
N VAL A 47 2.15 4.24 18.70
CA VAL A 47 3.40 3.50 18.46
C VAL A 47 3.15 2.27 17.57
N LEU A 48 2.11 1.49 17.85
CA LEU A 48 1.74 0.34 17.01
C LEU A 48 1.41 0.77 15.58
N ALA A 49 0.73 1.89 15.40
CA ALA A 49 0.41 2.42 14.08
C ALA A 49 1.67 2.87 13.31
N VAL A 50 2.63 3.49 13.99
CA VAL A 50 3.93 3.84 13.40
C VAL A 50 4.69 2.58 12.99
N ILE A 51 4.79 1.59 13.87
CA ILE A 51 5.45 0.30 13.57
C ILE A 51 4.79 -0.38 12.36
N ALA A 52 3.45 -0.42 12.33
CA ALA A 52 2.69 -1.00 11.22
C ALA A 52 2.99 -0.28 9.89
N THR A 53 2.99 1.06 9.92
CA THR A 53 3.30 1.89 8.75
C THR A 53 4.73 1.64 8.26
N VAL A 54 5.71 1.69 9.15
CA VAL A 54 7.13 1.49 8.81
C VAL A 54 7.34 0.09 8.22
N THR A 55 6.76 -0.94 8.83
CA THR A 55 6.85 -2.32 8.34
C THR A 55 6.23 -2.46 6.95
N GLY A 56 5.08 -1.82 6.72
CA GLY A 56 4.43 -1.82 5.42
C GLY A 56 5.25 -1.13 4.33
N VAL A 57 5.86 0.02 4.65
CA VAL A 57 6.74 0.74 3.71
C VAL A 57 7.99 -0.08 3.40
N ALA A 58 8.59 -0.70 4.42
CA ALA A 58 9.76 -1.57 4.27
C ALA A 58 9.48 -2.76 3.35
N ALA A 59 8.33 -3.42 3.47
CA ALA A 59 7.94 -4.51 2.57
C ALA A 59 7.86 -4.05 1.11
N THR A 60 7.30 -2.87 0.86
CA THR A 60 7.17 -2.29 -0.49
C THR A 60 8.53 -1.98 -1.10
N LEU A 61 9.45 -1.40 -0.30
CA LEU A 61 10.84 -1.17 -0.72
C LEU A 61 11.57 -2.48 -1.03
N GLY A 62 11.34 -3.53 -0.23
CA GLY A 62 11.87 -4.86 -0.48
C GLY A 62 11.43 -5.44 -1.82
N PHE A 63 10.12 -5.38 -2.14
CA PHE A 63 9.62 -5.81 -3.44
C PHE A 63 10.18 -4.98 -4.60
N GLY A 64 10.32 -3.66 -4.41
CA GLY A 64 10.96 -2.80 -5.40
C GLY A 64 12.41 -3.19 -5.67
N ALA A 65 13.19 -3.45 -4.63
CA ALA A 65 14.58 -3.88 -4.75
C ALA A 65 14.72 -5.24 -5.43
N LEU A 66 13.83 -6.19 -5.12
CA LEU A 66 13.75 -7.48 -5.81
C LEU A 66 13.50 -7.28 -7.30
N GLN A 67 12.52 -6.46 -7.67
CA GLN A 67 12.18 -6.22 -9.07
C GLN A 67 13.31 -5.53 -9.84
N ILE A 68 14.01 -4.57 -9.21
CA ILE A 68 15.19 -3.91 -9.79
C ILE A 68 16.34 -4.91 -9.95
N ASN A 69 16.59 -5.76 -8.95
CA ASN A 69 17.67 -6.74 -9.01
C ASN A 69 17.46 -7.73 -10.16
N GLU A 70 16.24 -8.25 -10.33
CA GLU A 70 15.87 -9.12 -11.46
C GLU A 70 16.01 -8.41 -12.81
N GLY A 71 15.62 -7.14 -12.90
CA GLY A 71 15.82 -6.35 -14.11
C GLY A 71 17.30 -6.15 -14.46
N LEU A 72 18.13 -5.87 -13.46
CA LEU A 72 19.59 -5.74 -13.63
C LEU A 72 20.24 -7.09 -13.97
N HIS A 73 19.77 -8.18 -13.38
CA HIS A 73 20.22 -9.52 -13.72
C HIS A 73 19.92 -9.84 -15.19
N PHE A 74 18.70 -9.55 -15.65
CA PHE A 74 18.32 -9.78 -17.05
C PHE A 74 19.12 -8.93 -18.06
N LEU A 75 19.37 -7.65 -17.76
CA LEU A 75 20.01 -6.72 -18.68
C LEU A 75 21.55 -6.74 -18.64
N PHE A 76 22.12 -6.91 -17.44
CA PHE A 76 23.55 -6.73 -17.18
C PHE A 76 24.19 -7.94 -16.52
N ASN A 77 23.45 -9.04 -16.34
CA ASN A 77 23.92 -10.28 -15.69
C ASN A 77 24.48 -10.08 -14.27
N VAL A 78 23.97 -9.05 -13.57
CA VAL A 78 24.30 -8.77 -12.17
C VAL A 78 23.69 -9.87 -11.28
N PRO A 79 24.39 -10.41 -10.26
CA PRO A 79 23.85 -11.47 -9.41
C PRO A 79 22.48 -11.14 -8.81
N SER A 80 21.52 -12.06 -8.96
CA SER A 80 20.26 -12.01 -8.22
C SER A 80 20.38 -12.78 -6.91
N ASN A 81 20.74 -12.07 -5.85
CA ASN A 81 20.87 -12.65 -4.51
C ASN A 81 20.56 -11.60 -3.43
N PHE A 82 20.33 -12.10 -2.21
CA PHE A 82 19.98 -11.26 -1.07
C PHE A 82 20.99 -10.13 -0.83
N THR A 83 22.29 -10.39 -0.99
CA THR A 83 23.33 -9.38 -0.83
C THR A 83 23.15 -8.21 -1.80
N MET A 84 22.88 -8.49 -3.07
CA MET A 84 22.64 -7.45 -4.08
C MET A 84 21.38 -6.64 -3.76
N GLN A 85 20.31 -7.30 -3.30
CA GLN A 85 19.07 -6.62 -2.90
C GLN A 85 19.32 -5.65 -1.73
N VAL A 86 20.10 -6.06 -0.72
CA VAL A 86 20.47 -5.20 0.42
C VAL A 86 21.28 -3.99 -0.07
N ILE A 87 22.26 -4.20 -0.96
CA ILE A 87 23.06 -3.10 -1.55
C ILE A 87 22.15 -2.10 -2.28
N LEU A 88 21.21 -2.59 -3.11
CA LEU A 88 20.26 -1.74 -3.83
C LEU A 88 19.38 -0.92 -2.86
N ILE A 89 18.90 -1.53 -1.78
CA ILE A 89 18.12 -0.84 -0.74
C ILE A 89 18.95 0.25 -0.06
N VAL A 90 20.20 -0.03 0.30
CA VAL A 90 21.09 0.96 0.93
C VAL A 90 21.32 2.15 0.02
N ILE A 91 21.64 1.90 -1.26
CA ILE A 91 21.84 2.96 -2.27
C ILE A 91 20.55 3.78 -2.43
N ALA A 92 19.40 3.13 -2.60
CA ALA A 92 18.11 3.81 -2.74
C ALA A 92 17.77 4.66 -1.51
N THR A 93 18.08 4.17 -0.31
CA THR A 93 17.85 4.89 0.96
C THR A 93 18.73 6.13 1.06
N ILE A 94 20.00 6.04 0.68
CA ILE A 94 20.92 7.20 0.65
C ILE A 94 20.42 8.26 -0.34
N LEU A 95 20.07 7.84 -1.56
CA LEU A 95 19.54 8.75 -2.59
C LEU A 95 18.23 9.41 -2.14
N PHE A 96 17.32 8.64 -1.54
CA PHE A 96 16.07 9.17 -1.00
C PHE A 96 16.31 10.19 0.12
N THR A 97 17.20 9.88 1.06
CA THR A 97 17.53 10.78 2.18
C THR A 97 18.14 12.09 1.69
N TRP A 98 19.04 12.03 0.71
CA TRP A 98 19.61 13.22 0.09
C TRP A 98 18.56 14.04 -0.68
N SER A 99 17.67 13.37 -1.42
CA SER A 99 16.55 14.02 -2.10
C SER A 99 15.60 14.73 -1.13
N ALA A 100 15.29 14.10 0.01
CA ALA A 100 14.47 14.69 1.06
C ALA A 100 15.11 15.95 1.66
N TRP A 101 16.44 15.97 1.82
CA TRP A 101 17.15 17.12 2.37
C TRP A 101 17.25 18.31 1.40
N SER A 102 17.27 18.06 0.09
CA SER A 102 17.47 19.09 -0.95
C SER A 102 16.22 19.87 -1.37
N GLY A 103 15.07 19.66 -0.73
CA GLY A 103 13.84 20.42 -0.96
C GLY A 103 12.98 19.84 -2.09
N ILE A 104 12.02 18.99 -1.72
CA ILE A 104 11.42 18.00 -2.63
C ILE A 104 10.10 18.46 -3.28
N ASP A 105 9.55 19.62 -2.91
CA ASP A 105 8.17 19.99 -3.23
C ASP A 105 7.87 20.08 -4.73
N LYS A 106 8.83 20.53 -5.54
CA LYS A 106 8.70 20.53 -7.02
C LYS A 106 9.10 19.21 -7.66
N GLY A 107 10.01 18.45 -7.03
CA GLY A 107 10.54 17.19 -7.55
C GLY A 107 9.51 16.08 -7.58
N ILE A 108 8.76 15.89 -6.47
CA ILE A 108 7.78 14.80 -6.35
C ILE A 108 6.71 14.87 -7.45
N LYS A 109 6.20 16.06 -7.76
CA LYS A 109 5.17 16.22 -8.80
C LYS A 109 5.69 15.84 -10.19
N THR A 110 6.90 16.26 -10.52
CA THR A 110 7.53 15.94 -11.81
C THR A 110 7.86 14.45 -11.91
N LEU A 111 8.44 13.85 -10.87
CA LEU A 111 8.69 12.41 -10.81
C LEU A 111 7.40 11.60 -10.93
N SER A 112 6.33 12.02 -10.24
CA SER A 112 5.02 11.35 -10.32
C SER A 112 4.45 11.41 -11.75
N ASN A 113 4.52 12.56 -12.42
CA ASN A 113 4.08 12.70 -13.81
C ASN A 113 4.90 11.83 -14.78
N ILE A 114 6.23 11.79 -14.61
CA ILE A 114 7.11 10.94 -15.41
C ILE A 114 6.78 9.46 -15.19
N ASN A 115 6.61 9.04 -13.93
CA ASN A 115 6.24 7.67 -13.59
C ASN A 115 4.90 7.26 -14.24
N MET A 116 3.89 8.15 -14.20
CA MET A 116 2.60 7.92 -14.85
C MET A 116 2.75 7.78 -16.37
N LEU A 117 3.55 8.63 -17.00
CA LEU A 117 3.82 8.55 -18.44
C LEU A 117 4.54 7.25 -18.80
N LEU A 118 5.58 6.89 -18.07
CA LEU A 118 6.34 5.65 -18.29
C LEU A 118 5.44 4.42 -18.11
N ALA A 119 4.64 4.37 -17.05
CA ALA A 119 3.70 3.29 -16.82
C ALA A 119 2.69 3.17 -17.98
N PHE A 120 2.18 4.30 -18.48
CA PHE A 120 1.26 4.30 -19.63
C PHE A 120 1.94 3.80 -20.91
N VAL A 121 3.15 4.26 -21.20
CA VAL A 121 3.94 3.83 -22.36
C VAL A 121 4.23 2.33 -22.31
N VAL A 122 4.65 1.82 -21.15
CA VAL A 122 4.90 0.38 -20.96
C VAL A 122 3.61 -0.42 -21.14
N LEU A 123 2.49 0.04 -20.58
CA LEU A 123 1.20 -0.65 -20.71
C LEU A 123 0.73 -0.73 -22.15
N ILE A 124 0.74 0.39 -22.88
CA ILE A 124 0.33 0.43 -24.29
C ILE A 124 1.32 -0.35 -25.16
N GLY A 125 2.62 -0.22 -24.90
CA GLY A 125 3.65 -0.99 -25.58
C GLY A 125 3.45 -2.49 -25.43
N LEU A 126 3.19 -2.97 -24.20
CA LEU A 126 2.94 -4.38 -23.92
C LEU A 126 1.62 -4.87 -24.55
N PHE A 127 0.59 -4.03 -24.58
CA PHE A 127 -0.69 -4.36 -25.21
C PHE A 127 -0.60 -4.51 -26.74
N ILE A 128 0.22 -3.67 -27.40
CA ILE A 128 0.41 -3.68 -28.86
C ILE A 128 1.41 -4.76 -29.29
N VAL A 129 2.54 -4.89 -28.59
CA VAL A 129 3.59 -5.86 -28.93
C VAL A 129 3.21 -7.28 -28.49
N GLY A 130 2.49 -7.39 -27.37
CA GLY A 130 2.02 -8.66 -26.85
C GLY A 130 0.80 -9.22 -27.61
N PRO A 131 0.39 -10.46 -27.32
CA PRO A 131 -0.77 -11.07 -27.94
C PRO A 131 -2.07 -10.42 -27.44
N THR A 132 -2.53 -9.36 -28.12
CA THR A 132 -3.66 -8.51 -27.69
C THR A 132 -4.93 -9.32 -27.38
N LEU A 133 -5.28 -10.27 -28.25
CA LEU A 133 -6.45 -11.14 -28.04
C LEU A 133 -6.32 -11.98 -26.77
N TYR A 134 -5.12 -12.49 -26.47
CA TYR A 134 -4.87 -13.25 -25.25
C TYR A 134 -4.98 -12.36 -24.00
N ILE A 135 -4.49 -11.12 -24.05
CA ILE A 135 -4.61 -10.16 -22.95
C ILE A 135 -6.08 -9.84 -22.68
N LEU A 136 -6.85 -9.52 -23.72
CA LEU A 136 -8.28 -9.21 -23.61
C LEU A 136 -9.10 -10.41 -23.12
N ASN A 137 -8.81 -11.61 -23.62
CA ASN A 137 -9.47 -12.84 -23.18
C ASN A 137 -9.14 -13.16 -21.72
N THR A 138 -7.86 -13.06 -21.33
CA THR A 138 -7.42 -13.28 -19.95
C THR A 138 -8.07 -12.27 -19.00
N PHE A 139 -8.13 -11.00 -19.38
CA PHE A 139 -8.79 -9.95 -18.59
C PHE A 139 -10.28 -10.24 -18.42
N THR A 140 -10.98 -10.53 -19.52
CA THR A 140 -12.43 -10.77 -19.52
C THR A 140 -12.78 -12.03 -18.72
N ASN A 141 -12.06 -13.13 -18.95
CA ASN A 141 -12.22 -14.37 -18.20
C ASN A 141 -11.85 -14.17 -16.71
N GLY A 142 -10.78 -13.44 -16.42
CA GLY A 142 -10.37 -13.11 -15.07
C GLY A 142 -11.46 -12.34 -14.31
N LEU A 143 -12.06 -11.35 -14.96
CA LEU A 143 -13.18 -10.57 -14.39
C LEU A 143 -14.41 -11.44 -14.14
N GLY A 144 -14.81 -12.26 -15.11
CA GLY A 144 -15.94 -13.19 -14.96
C GLY A 144 -15.71 -14.19 -13.82
N ASN A 145 -14.51 -14.77 -13.75
CA ASN A 145 -14.13 -15.69 -12.68
C ASN A 145 -14.09 -15.00 -11.31
N TYR A 146 -13.59 -13.76 -11.23
CA TYR A 146 -13.56 -13.00 -10.00
C TYR A 146 -14.97 -12.78 -9.44
N ILE A 147 -15.91 -12.35 -10.29
CA ILE A 147 -17.31 -12.14 -9.90
C ILE A 147 -17.96 -13.45 -9.46
N ALA A 148 -17.80 -14.52 -10.27
CA ALA A 148 -18.41 -15.81 -9.99
C ALA A 148 -17.90 -16.45 -8.68
N ASN A 149 -16.61 -16.29 -8.38
CA ASN A 149 -15.99 -16.92 -7.22
C ASN A 149 -15.79 -15.98 -6.03
N PHE A 150 -16.29 -14.75 -6.08
CA PHE A 150 -16.06 -13.73 -5.06
C PHE A 150 -16.34 -14.25 -3.65
N PHE A 151 -17.56 -14.73 -3.39
CA PHE A 151 -17.96 -15.23 -2.07
C PHE A 151 -17.16 -16.47 -1.64
N SER A 152 -16.92 -17.40 -2.57
CA SER A 152 -16.15 -18.62 -2.28
C SER A 152 -14.72 -18.28 -1.86
N MET A 153 -14.06 -17.35 -2.57
CA MET A 153 -12.72 -16.89 -2.23
C MET A 153 -12.69 -16.10 -0.93
N SER A 154 -13.70 -15.24 -0.67
CA SER A 154 -13.77 -14.44 0.55
C SER A 154 -13.97 -15.26 1.82
N LEU A 155 -14.68 -16.38 1.75
CA LEU A 155 -15.02 -17.22 2.90
C LEU A 155 -14.14 -18.49 3.00
N ARG A 156 -13.10 -18.59 2.18
CA ARG A 156 -12.26 -19.79 2.11
C ARG A 156 -11.39 -19.94 3.36
N ILE A 157 -11.66 -20.97 4.16
CA ILE A 157 -10.83 -21.38 5.30
C ILE A 157 -10.43 -22.86 5.12
N PRO A 158 -9.27 -23.14 4.50
CA PRO A 158 -8.78 -24.51 4.33
C PRO A 158 -8.46 -25.13 5.70
N THR A 159 -8.84 -26.40 5.87
CA THR A 159 -8.63 -27.16 7.13
C THR A 159 -7.19 -27.66 7.33
N GLY A 160 -6.25 -27.29 6.45
CA GLY A 160 -4.83 -27.62 6.56
C GLY A 160 -4.15 -27.92 5.22
N GLY A 161 -2.89 -28.35 5.29
CA GLY A 161 -2.09 -28.78 4.13
C GLY A 161 -1.64 -27.66 3.19
N GLN A 162 -1.27 -28.02 1.96
CA GLN A 162 -0.73 -27.09 0.96
C GLN A 162 -1.67 -25.91 0.66
N LYS A 163 -2.99 -26.15 0.69
CA LYS A 163 -4.00 -25.10 0.48
C LYS A 163 -3.99 -24.04 1.59
N PHE A 164 -3.70 -24.44 2.84
CA PHE A 164 -3.57 -23.51 3.96
C PHE A 164 -2.27 -22.70 3.87
N GLN A 165 -1.15 -23.33 3.50
CA GLN A 165 0.11 -22.61 3.25
C GLN A 165 -0.02 -21.58 2.12
N TRP A 166 -0.69 -21.94 1.02
CA TRP A 166 -0.97 -20.99 -0.05
C TRP A 166 -1.82 -19.82 0.46
N LEU A 167 -2.86 -20.09 1.25
CA LEU A 167 -3.69 -19.03 1.83
C LEU A 167 -2.89 -18.10 2.76
N GLN A 168 -1.95 -18.64 3.53
CA GLN A 168 -1.05 -17.83 4.37
C GLN A 168 -0.16 -16.91 3.53
N ASN A 169 0.52 -17.47 2.53
CA ASN A 169 1.51 -16.75 1.72
C ASN A 169 0.89 -15.69 0.80
N TRP A 170 -0.40 -15.82 0.46
CA TRP A 170 -1.09 -14.93 -0.45
C TRP A 170 -2.18 -14.12 0.26
N THR A 171 -3.31 -14.74 0.58
CA THR A 171 -4.48 -14.04 1.11
C THR A 171 -4.18 -13.37 2.45
N ILE A 172 -3.65 -14.10 3.43
CA ILE A 172 -3.35 -13.55 4.76
C ILE A 172 -2.24 -12.51 4.66
N PHE A 173 -1.18 -12.80 3.91
CA PHE A 173 -0.10 -11.84 3.66
C PHE A 173 -0.62 -10.51 3.11
N TYR A 174 -1.44 -10.53 2.05
CA TYR A 174 -2.00 -9.31 1.49
C TYR A 174 -2.94 -8.60 2.47
N TRP A 175 -3.78 -9.32 3.21
CA TRP A 175 -4.63 -8.69 4.24
C TRP A 175 -3.79 -8.00 5.32
N ALA A 176 -2.78 -8.67 5.85
CA ALA A 176 -1.87 -8.12 6.85
C ALA A 176 -1.12 -6.89 6.31
N TRP A 177 -0.64 -6.95 5.07
CA TRP A 177 0.02 -5.84 4.40
C TRP A 177 -0.91 -4.64 4.19
N TRP A 178 -2.14 -4.88 3.70
CA TRP A 178 -3.10 -3.80 3.53
C TRP A 178 -3.50 -3.15 4.85
N ILE A 179 -3.66 -3.94 5.92
CA ILE A 179 -3.96 -3.42 7.26
C ILE A 179 -2.79 -2.61 7.81
N SER A 180 -1.55 -3.05 7.61
CA SER A 180 -0.36 -2.32 8.11
C SER A 180 -0.20 -0.95 7.45
N TRP A 181 -0.61 -0.82 6.19
CA TRP A 181 -0.66 0.46 5.46
C TRP A 181 -1.85 1.36 5.81
N ALA A 182 -2.89 0.83 6.45
CA ALA A 182 -4.15 1.53 6.60
C ALA A 182 -4.05 2.86 7.38
N PRO A 183 -3.30 2.97 8.48
CA PRO A 183 -3.15 4.24 9.20
C PRO A 183 -2.56 5.36 8.33
N PHE A 184 -1.47 5.06 7.61
CA PHE A 184 -0.79 6.02 6.75
C PHE A 184 -1.65 6.46 5.57
N VAL A 185 -2.20 5.50 4.83
CA VAL A 185 -3.05 5.78 3.66
C VAL A 185 -4.33 6.51 4.09
N GLY A 186 -4.94 6.10 5.20
CA GLY A 186 -6.16 6.73 5.71
C GLY A 186 -5.95 8.21 6.05
N ILE A 187 -4.87 8.53 6.76
CA ILE A 187 -4.52 9.93 7.10
C ILE A 187 -4.23 10.73 5.82
N PHE A 188 -3.50 10.15 4.86
CA PHE A 188 -3.18 10.81 3.59
C PHE A 188 -4.46 11.13 2.79
N ILE A 189 -5.32 10.12 2.57
CA ILE A 189 -6.59 10.29 1.85
C ILE A 189 -7.48 11.31 2.56
N ALA A 190 -7.57 11.26 3.89
CA ALA A 190 -8.33 12.25 4.66
C ALA A 190 -7.85 13.67 4.36
N ARG A 191 -6.53 13.92 4.40
CA ARG A 191 -5.94 15.26 4.15
C ARG A 191 -6.24 15.81 2.76
N VAL A 192 -6.18 14.97 1.72
CA VAL A 192 -6.48 15.39 0.34
C VAL A 192 -7.99 15.48 0.06
N SER A 193 -8.82 14.92 0.92
CA SER A 193 -10.29 14.91 0.79
C SER A 193 -11.01 15.99 1.59
N LYS A 194 -10.28 16.97 2.15
CA LYS A 194 -10.86 18.06 2.93
C LYS A 194 -11.90 18.84 2.09
N GLY A 195 -13.14 18.89 2.58
CA GLY A 195 -14.25 19.59 1.93
C GLY A 195 -15.08 18.74 0.95
N ARG A 196 -14.75 17.46 0.75
CA ARG A 196 -15.54 16.51 -0.05
C ARG A 196 -16.67 15.90 0.76
N THR A 197 -17.75 15.49 0.09
CA THR A 197 -18.82 14.72 0.72
C THR A 197 -18.39 13.26 0.98
N ILE A 198 -19.04 12.57 1.91
CA ILE A 198 -18.75 11.15 2.20
C ILE A 198 -18.91 10.28 0.94
N LYS A 199 -19.87 10.61 0.08
CA LYS A 199 -20.12 9.91 -1.18
C LYS A 199 -19.03 10.13 -2.23
N GLU A 200 -18.28 11.23 -2.15
CA GLU A 200 -17.14 11.50 -3.04
C GLU A 200 -15.83 10.88 -2.53
N LEU A 201 -15.80 10.48 -1.26
CA LEU A 201 -14.65 9.79 -0.64
C LEU A 201 -14.68 8.28 -0.91
N PHE A 202 -15.87 7.70 -1.07
CA PHE A 202 -16.11 6.28 -1.40
C PHE A 202 -16.30 6.07 -2.90
#